data_AF-A0A7Y7TGZ5-F1
#
_entry.id   AF-A0A7Y7TGZ5-F1
#
_cell.length_a   1.000
_cell.length_b   1.000
_cell.length_c   1.000
_cell.angle_alpha   90.00
_cell.angle_beta   90.00
_cell.angle_gamma   90.00
#
_symmetry.space_group_name_H-M   'P 1'
#
loop_
_entity.id
_entity.type
_entity.pdbx_description
1 polymer ?
#
loop_
_entity_poly.entity_id
_entity_poly.type
_entity_poly.pdbx_seq_one_letter_code
_entity_poly.pdbx_strand_id
1 'polypeptide(L)'
;MKRLTIIVYIILSVSNVCALDVSIKTEVKGGDKPVVDGKTNLPNDTDLMVSIKRKESSYGGQAKIKVAGGQFHAGPFTQKGLPFNPGIYALTITVPFAPTQPSSVQTIIGEHGEKMLGSLVKKGALGKIVEYRTVFKIAGAVSVDKDKQARQHDIKDKHEWWLKNCKDICNTSQIQYGQKTGNMYDFDWDRCYNKCLTNERKK
;
A
#
# COMPACT_ATOMS: atom_id res chain seq x y z
N MET A 1 -48.75 -55.59 -16.06
CA MET A 1 -48.34 -54.19 -16.25
C MET A 1 -47.08 -53.94 -15.42
N LYS A 2 -45.89 -53.91 -16.04
CA LYS A 2 -44.62 -53.64 -15.34
C LYS A 2 -44.32 -52.14 -15.42
N ARG A 3 -44.27 -51.45 -14.28
CA ARG A 3 -43.88 -50.04 -14.18
C ARG A 3 -42.37 -49.93 -14.33
N LEU A 4 -41.93 -49.20 -15.35
CA LEU A 4 -40.53 -48.90 -15.62
C LEU A 4 -40.17 -47.60 -14.88
N THR A 5 -39.36 -47.69 -13.83
CA THR A 5 -38.90 -46.52 -13.07
C THR A 5 -37.60 -46.02 -13.71
N ILE A 6 -37.66 -44.85 -14.35
CA ILE A 6 -36.48 -44.19 -14.94
C ILE A 6 -35.81 -43.36 -13.83
N ILE A 7 -34.60 -43.75 -13.43
CA ILE A 7 -33.77 -43.00 -12.49
C ILE A 7 -32.91 -42.02 -13.30
N VAL A 8 -33.19 -40.73 -13.15
CA VAL A 8 -32.42 -39.64 -13.75
C VAL A 8 -31.23 -39.33 -12.85
N TYR A 9 -30.02 -39.67 -13.30
CA TYR A 9 -28.78 -39.29 -12.63
C TYR A 9 -28.42 -37.84 -12.99
N ILE A 10 -28.62 -36.93 -12.05
CA ILE A 10 -28.08 -35.56 -12.13
C ILE A 10 -26.59 -35.63 -11.84
N ILE A 11 -25.76 -35.50 -12.88
CA ILE A 11 -24.30 -35.42 -12.76
C ILE A 11 -23.96 -33.99 -12.31
N LEU A 12 -23.74 -33.79 -11.01
CA LEU A 12 -23.13 -32.59 -10.46
C LEU A 12 -21.66 -32.54 -10.88
N SER A 13 -21.34 -31.78 -11.94
CA SER A 13 -19.95 -31.48 -12.30
C SER A 13 -19.36 -30.55 -11.24
N VAL A 14 -18.55 -31.12 -10.34
CA VAL A 14 -17.74 -30.33 -9.41
C VAL A 14 -16.66 -29.65 -10.23
N SER A 15 -16.85 -28.36 -10.53
CA SER A 15 -15.83 -27.52 -11.14
C SER A 15 -14.66 -27.40 -10.16
N ASN A 16 -13.67 -28.30 -10.28
CA ASN A 16 -12.38 -28.14 -9.63
C ASN A 16 -11.66 -26.96 -10.29
N VAL A 17 -12.06 -25.74 -9.91
CA VAL A 17 -11.25 -24.55 -10.17
C VAL A 17 -9.98 -24.73 -9.35
N CYS A 18 -8.91 -25.16 -10.01
CA CYS A 18 -7.58 -25.20 -9.41
C CYS A 18 -7.27 -23.80 -8.88
N ALA A 19 -7.12 -23.70 -7.56
CA ALA A 19 -6.77 -22.44 -6.95
C ALA A 19 -5.33 -22.06 -7.32
N LEU A 20 -5.13 -20.76 -7.57
CA LEU A 20 -3.88 -20.15 -8.00
C LEU A 20 -2.87 -20.14 -6.84
N ASP A 21 -1.83 -20.96 -6.91
CA ASP A 21 -0.69 -20.89 -5.99
C ASP A 21 0.18 -19.67 -6.33
N VAL A 22 0.06 -18.61 -5.54
CA VAL A 22 0.61 -17.29 -5.86
C VAL A 22 2.15 -17.29 -5.73
N SER A 23 2.81 -16.85 -6.78
CA SER A 23 4.26 -16.68 -6.82
C SER A 23 4.66 -15.25 -7.19
N ILE A 24 5.69 -14.75 -6.52
CA ILE A 24 6.32 -13.46 -6.80
C ILE A 24 7.83 -13.65 -6.73
N LYS A 25 8.54 -13.17 -7.76
CA LYS A 25 10.00 -13.06 -7.79
C LYS A 25 10.36 -11.62 -8.10
N THR A 26 11.43 -11.12 -7.49
CA THR A 26 11.86 -9.73 -7.64
C THR A 26 13.35 -9.63 -7.92
N GLU A 27 13.72 -8.58 -8.63
CA GLU A 27 15.09 -8.14 -8.84
C GLU A 27 15.12 -6.62 -8.63
N VAL A 28 16.16 -6.11 -7.95
CA VAL A 28 16.33 -4.67 -7.72
C VAL A 28 17.52 -4.17 -8.52
N LYS A 29 17.28 -3.18 -9.37
CA LYS A 29 18.28 -2.55 -10.26
C LYS A 29 18.37 -1.05 -10.00
N GLY A 30 19.26 -0.35 -10.69
CA GLY A 30 19.32 1.12 -10.65
C GLY A 30 20.16 1.72 -9.52
N GLY A 31 20.95 0.91 -8.81
CA GLY A 31 21.88 1.39 -7.79
C GLY A 31 21.18 2.11 -6.65
N ASP A 32 21.61 3.32 -6.35
CA ASP A 32 21.09 4.17 -5.27
C ASP A 32 19.74 4.85 -5.60
N LYS A 33 19.18 4.64 -6.79
CA LYS A 33 17.80 4.99 -7.16
C LYS A 33 17.07 3.72 -7.61
N PRO A 34 16.70 2.84 -6.66
CA PRO A 34 16.32 1.48 -7.00
C PRO A 34 15.03 1.41 -7.80
N VAL A 35 15.01 0.52 -8.79
CA VAL A 35 13.83 0.05 -9.52
C VAL A 35 13.61 -1.40 -9.15
N VAL A 36 12.37 -1.74 -8.79
CA VAL A 36 11.95 -3.12 -8.49
C VAL A 36 11.28 -3.69 -9.73
N ASP A 37 11.95 -4.65 -10.36
CA ASP A 37 11.38 -5.49 -11.39
C ASP A 37 10.82 -6.75 -10.75
N GLY A 38 9.69 -7.25 -11.21
CA GLY A 38 9.17 -8.50 -10.71
C GLY A 38 8.38 -9.32 -11.72
N LYS A 39 8.32 -10.62 -11.42
CA LYS A 39 7.55 -11.63 -12.15
C LYS A 39 6.54 -12.27 -11.20
N THR A 40 5.33 -12.50 -11.69
CA THR A 40 4.25 -13.12 -10.93
C THR A 40 3.30 -13.88 -11.86
N ASN A 41 2.58 -14.85 -11.30
CA ASN A 41 1.47 -15.53 -11.97
C ASN A 41 0.10 -14.91 -11.67
N LEU A 42 0.06 -13.74 -11.01
CA LEU A 42 -1.18 -13.00 -10.82
C LEU A 42 -1.74 -12.51 -12.17
N PRO A 43 -3.08 -12.37 -12.29
CA PRO A 43 -3.70 -11.90 -13.53
C PRO A 43 -3.22 -10.51 -13.94
N ASN A 44 -3.33 -10.21 -15.24
CA ASN A 44 -3.18 -8.85 -15.73
C ASN A 44 -4.16 -7.91 -15.02
N ASP A 45 -3.76 -6.64 -14.91
CA ASP A 45 -4.49 -5.56 -14.23
C ASP A 45 -4.61 -5.68 -12.71
N THR A 46 -4.04 -6.74 -12.11
CA THR A 46 -3.92 -6.86 -10.65
C THR A 46 -3.15 -5.66 -10.11
N ASP A 47 -3.80 -4.88 -9.24
CA ASP A 47 -3.17 -3.80 -8.51
C ASP A 47 -2.23 -4.38 -7.46
N LEU A 48 -0.98 -3.93 -7.43
CA LEU A 48 -0.01 -4.21 -6.36
C LEU A 48 0.41 -2.91 -5.69
N MET A 49 0.73 -3.01 -4.39
CA MET A 49 1.41 -1.98 -3.65
C MET A 49 2.83 -2.44 -3.35
N VAL A 50 3.82 -1.77 -3.94
CA VAL A 50 5.24 -2.00 -3.69
C VAL A 50 5.71 -0.98 -2.65
N SER A 51 6.15 -1.45 -1.49
CA SER A 51 6.60 -0.61 -0.38
C SER A 51 8.07 -0.87 -0.05
N ILE A 52 8.84 0.20 0.09
CA ILE A 52 10.23 0.15 0.53
C ILE A 52 10.37 0.92 1.83
N LYS A 53 11.02 0.33 2.82
CA LYS A 53 11.26 0.96 4.12
C LYS A 53 12.70 0.79 4.59
N ARG A 54 13.19 1.80 5.32
CA ARG A 54 14.44 1.70 6.08
C ARG A 54 14.33 2.50 7.38
N LYS A 55 14.57 1.83 8.50
CA LYS A 55 14.33 2.39 9.85
C LYS A 55 15.36 3.45 10.23
N GLU A 56 16.60 3.25 9.80
CA GLU A 56 17.77 4.05 10.13
C GLU A 56 17.62 5.48 9.58
N SER A 57 17.17 5.62 8.33
CA SER A 57 16.89 6.92 7.69
C SER A 57 15.44 7.40 7.82
N SER A 58 14.57 6.67 8.54
CA SER A 58 13.11 6.92 8.58
C SER A 58 12.46 6.89 7.19
N TYR A 59 13.08 6.22 6.22
CA TYR A 59 12.58 6.17 4.85
C TYR A 59 11.35 5.25 4.74
N GLY A 60 10.34 5.75 4.04
CA GLY A 60 9.20 4.97 3.57
C GLY A 60 8.76 5.49 2.20
N GLY A 61 8.72 4.61 1.21
CA GLY A 61 8.23 4.89 -0.13
C GLY A 61 7.26 3.82 -0.59
N GLN A 62 6.25 4.20 -1.38
CA GLN A 62 5.25 3.28 -1.91
C GLN A 62 4.95 3.62 -3.37
N ALA A 63 4.66 2.59 -4.16
CA ALA A 63 4.18 2.73 -5.54
C ALA A 63 3.01 1.77 -5.76
N LYS A 64 1.89 2.30 -6.26
CA LYS A 64 0.78 1.49 -6.78
C LYS A 64 1.05 1.19 -8.25
N ILE A 65 1.06 -0.08 -8.62
CA ILE A 65 1.35 -0.53 -9.99
C ILE A 65 0.34 -1.60 -10.41
N LYS A 66 0.33 -1.93 -11.71
CA LYS A 66 -0.48 -3.03 -12.27
C LYS A 66 0.42 -4.12 -12.83
N VAL A 67 -0.04 -5.37 -12.70
CA VAL A 67 0.57 -6.51 -13.38
C VAL A 67 0.20 -6.47 -14.87
N ALA A 68 1.20 -6.67 -15.74
CA ALA A 68 1.01 -6.82 -17.18
C ALA A 68 1.94 -7.92 -17.71
N GLY A 69 1.38 -8.91 -18.40
CA GLY A 69 2.15 -10.03 -18.97
C GLY A 69 2.90 -10.84 -17.91
N GLY A 70 2.33 -10.97 -16.71
CA GLY A 70 2.98 -11.63 -15.57
C GLY A 70 4.17 -10.87 -14.99
N GLN A 71 4.30 -9.57 -15.28
CA GLN A 71 5.40 -8.72 -14.84
C GLN A 71 4.89 -7.43 -14.20
N PHE A 72 5.74 -6.80 -13.39
CA PHE A 72 5.52 -5.46 -12.87
C PHE A 72 6.84 -4.72 -12.67
N HIS A 73 6.76 -3.39 -12.69
CA HIS A 73 7.90 -2.48 -12.54
C HIS A 73 7.50 -1.36 -11.59
N ALA A 74 8.30 -1.12 -10.56
CA ALA A 74 8.05 -0.04 -9.59
C ALA A 74 9.32 0.78 -9.34
N GLY A 75 9.20 2.09 -9.50
CA GLY A 75 10.31 3.03 -9.35
C GLY A 75 10.62 3.81 -10.64
N PRO A 76 11.77 4.50 -10.69
CA PRO A 76 12.80 4.54 -9.66
C PRO A 76 12.31 5.17 -8.36
N PHE A 77 12.65 4.55 -7.23
CA PHE A 77 12.41 5.13 -5.92
C PHE A 77 13.51 6.12 -5.57
N THR A 78 13.13 7.22 -4.92
CA THR A 78 14.06 8.25 -4.42
C THR A 78 13.68 8.67 -3.01
N GLN A 79 14.64 9.27 -2.31
CA GLN A 79 14.44 9.89 -1.01
C GLN A 79 14.24 11.40 -1.21
N LYS A 80 13.01 11.80 -1.57
CA LYS A 80 12.66 13.19 -1.91
C LYS A 80 13.50 13.73 -3.08
N GLY A 81 13.63 12.94 -4.15
CA GLY A 81 14.47 13.26 -5.32
C GLY A 81 15.95 12.93 -5.15
N LEU A 82 16.42 12.73 -3.92
CA LEU A 82 17.80 12.31 -3.64
C LEU A 82 17.97 10.79 -3.77
N PRO A 83 19.19 10.31 -4.02
CA PRO A 83 19.51 8.89 -3.92
C PRO A 83 19.28 8.34 -2.51
N PHE A 84 19.14 7.02 -2.42
CA PHE A 84 19.10 6.30 -1.17
C PHE A 84 20.47 6.31 -0.49
N ASN A 85 20.45 6.33 0.84
CA ASN A 85 21.65 6.09 1.62
C ASN A 85 22.07 4.61 1.49
N PRO A 86 23.39 4.29 1.49
CA PRO A 86 23.84 2.91 1.55
C PRO A 86 23.27 2.16 2.76
N GLY A 87 22.90 0.90 2.56
CA GLY A 87 22.31 0.08 3.63
C GLY A 87 21.32 -0.96 3.15
N ILE A 88 20.70 -1.66 4.10
CA ILE A 88 19.68 -2.68 3.85
C ILE A 88 18.30 -2.02 3.92
N TYR A 89 17.48 -2.32 2.92
CA TYR A 89 16.10 -1.86 2.81
C TYR A 89 15.15 -3.05 2.81
N ALA A 90 14.02 -2.90 3.50
CA ALA A 90 12.93 -3.86 3.46
C ALA A 90 12.04 -3.57 2.25
N LEU A 91 11.78 -4.57 1.43
CA LEU A 91 10.85 -4.55 0.31
C LEU A 91 9.65 -5.42 0.66
N THR A 92 8.46 -4.83 0.61
CA THR A 92 7.18 -5.53 0.78
C THR A 92 6.32 -5.28 -0.45
N ILE A 93 5.76 -6.35 -1.02
CA ILE A 93 4.80 -6.27 -2.11
C ILE A 93 3.50 -6.88 -1.62
N THR A 94 2.42 -6.13 -1.71
CA THR A 94 1.10 -6.61 -1.34
C THR A 94 0.12 -6.51 -2.51
N VAL A 95 -0.78 -7.49 -2.58
CA VAL A 95 -2.03 -7.35 -3.33
C VAL A 95 -3.06 -6.79 -2.33
N PRO A 96 -3.62 -5.60 -2.56
CA PRO A 96 -4.76 -5.09 -1.79
C PRO A 96 -5.92 -6.09 -1.76
N PHE A 97 -6.84 -5.94 -0.81
CA PHE A 97 -7.97 -6.86 -0.63
C PHE A 97 -8.67 -7.18 -1.96
N ALA A 98 -8.96 -8.46 -2.20
CA ALA A 98 -9.55 -8.91 -3.46
C ALA A 98 -10.80 -8.12 -3.91
N PRO A 99 -11.73 -7.69 -3.02
CA PRO A 99 -12.87 -6.85 -3.41
C PRO A 99 -12.50 -5.48 -4.00
N THR A 100 -11.27 -5.01 -3.79
CA THR A 100 -10.77 -3.72 -4.33
C THR A 100 -10.08 -3.88 -5.69
N GLN A 101 -9.90 -5.11 -6.17
CA GLN A 101 -9.30 -5.39 -7.47
C GLN A 101 -10.31 -5.16 -8.60
N PRO A 102 -9.87 -4.97 -9.85
CA PRO A 102 -10.76 -4.95 -11.01
C PRO A 102 -11.59 -6.23 -11.12
N SER A 103 -12.82 -6.14 -11.66
CA SER A 103 -13.73 -7.29 -11.83
C SER A 103 -13.14 -8.43 -12.65
N SER A 104 -12.32 -8.11 -13.66
CA SER A 104 -11.57 -9.08 -14.47
C SER A 104 -10.61 -9.93 -13.62
N VAL A 105 -9.96 -9.32 -12.63
CA VAL A 105 -9.06 -9.98 -11.69
C VAL A 105 -9.86 -10.82 -10.69
N GLN A 106 -10.94 -10.25 -10.12
CA GLN A 106 -11.81 -10.93 -9.14
C GLN A 106 -12.40 -12.24 -9.70
N THR A 107 -12.78 -12.27 -10.97
CA THR A 107 -13.27 -13.51 -11.63
C THR A 107 -12.28 -14.67 -11.50
N ILE A 108 -10.97 -14.35 -11.53
CA ILE A 108 -9.88 -15.33 -11.50
C ILE A 108 -9.45 -15.65 -10.06
N ILE A 109 -9.27 -14.64 -9.20
CA ILE A 109 -8.77 -14.84 -7.83
C ILE A 109 -9.89 -15.13 -6.81
N GLY A 110 -11.15 -14.92 -7.19
CA GLY A 110 -12.31 -14.95 -6.31
C GLY A 110 -12.63 -13.58 -5.72
N GLU A 111 -13.89 -13.31 -5.40
CA GLU A 111 -14.36 -12.02 -4.88
C GLU A 111 -13.66 -11.64 -3.57
N HIS A 112 -13.36 -12.65 -2.74
CA HIS A 112 -12.62 -12.51 -1.49
C HIS A 112 -11.23 -13.15 -1.55
N GLY A 113 -10.74 -13.44 -2.75
CA GLY A 113 -9.43 -14.06 -2.96
C GLY A 113 -9.41 -15.56 -2.67
N GLU A 114 -10.57 -16.21 -2.53
CA GLU A 114 -10.72 -17.61 -2.14
C GLU A 114 -9.99 -18.59 -3.06
N LYS A 115 -9.82 -18.23 -4.34
CA LYS A 115 -9.09 -19.01 -5.35
C LYS A 115 -7.58 -18.76 -5.31
N MET A 116 -7.04 -18.00 -4.35
CA MET A 116 -5.60 -17.88 -4.13
C MET A 116 -5.13 -18.86 -3.04
N LEU A 117 -4.00 -19.50 -3.28
CA LEU A 117 -3.27 -20.39 -2.36
C LEU A 117 -1.78 -20.04 -2.37
N GLY A 118 -1.01 -20.76 -1.54
CA GLY A 118 0.44 -20.61 -1.45
C GLY A 118 0.91 -19.89 -0.20
N SER A 119 2.22 -19.91 0.02
CA SER A 119 2.86 -19.37 1.23
C SER A 119 2.74 -17.85 1.36
N LEU A 120 2.58 -17.15 0.23
CA LEU A 120 2.41 -15.70 0.15
C LEU A 120 0.99 -15.24 0.48
N VAL A 121 0.01 -16.15 0.49
CA VAL A 121 -1.40 -15.81 0.76
C VAL A 121 -1.64 -15.78 2.27
N LYS A 122 -2.24 -14.70 2.76
CA LYS A 122 -2.61 -14.51 4.17
C LYS A 122 -4.10 -14.21 4.29
N LYS A 123 -4.69 -14.56 5.43
CA LYS A 123 -6.07 -14.18 5.77
C LYS A 123 -6.08 -12.74 6.30
N GLY A 124 -6.83 -11.86 5.65
CA GLY A 124 -7.09 -10.51 6.11
C GLY A 124 -8.54 -10.35 6.62
N ALA A 125 -8.87 -9.18 7.14
CA ALA A 125 -10.20 -8.89 7.68
C ALA A 125 -11.33 -8.94 6.63
N LEU A 126 -11.02 -8.60 5.38
CA LEU A 126 -12.00 -8.47 4.28
C LEU A 126 -11.81 -9.54 3.18
N GLY A 127 -11.03 -10.58 3.45
CA GLY A 127 -10.67 -11.61 2.48
C GLY A 127 -9.18 -11.94 2.53
N LYS A 128 -8.74 -12.79 1.60
CA LYS A 128 -7.34 -13.14 1.44
C LYS A 128 -6.57 -11.96 0.82
N ILE A 129 -5.32 -11.80 1.28
CA ILE A 129 -4.34 -10.87 0.72
C ILE A 129 -3.11 -11.67 0.28
N VAL A 130 -2.29 -11.08 -0.58
CA VAL A 130 -0.95 -11.60 -0.89
C VAL A 130 0.07 -10.68 -0.25
N GLU A 131 1.09 -11.25 0.37
CA GLU A 131 2.21 -10.51 0.92
C GLU A 131 3.53 -11.22 0.62
N TYR A 132 4.40 -10.54 -0.13
CA TYR A 132 5.77 -10.93 -0.38
C TYR A 132 6.70 -9.96 0.35
N ARG A 133 7.71 -10.51 1.05
CA ARG A 133 8.70 -9.72 1.79
C ARG A 133 10.10 -10.20 1.46
N THR A 134 11.00 -9.26 1.24
CA THR A 134 12.43 -9.51 1.07
C THR A 134 13.22 -8.29 1.51
N VAL A 135 14.54 -8.37 1.44
CA VAL A 135 15.44 -7.24 1.65
C VAL A 135 16.36 -7.08 0.45
N PHE A 136 16.83 -5.86 0.21
CA PHE A 136 17.88 -5.58 -0.76
C PHE A 136 18.88 -4.59 -0.18
N LYS A 137 20.08 -4.56 -0.76
CA LYS A 137 21.18 -3.72 -0.30
C LYS A 137 21.48 -2.63 -1.33
N ILE A 138 21.53 -1.39 -0.88
CA ILE A 138 22.18 -0.29 -1.60
C ILE A 138 23.68 -0.33 -1.26
N ALA A 139 24.51 -0.40 -2.31
CA ALA A 139 25.96 -0.50 -2.17
C ALA A 139 26.58 0.78 -1.56
N GLY A 140 27.78 0.63 -0.99
CA GLY A 140 28.52 1.71 -0.33
C GLY A 140 28.64 1.53 1.19
N ALA A 141 29.43 2.40 1.81
CA ALA A 141 29.60 2.43 3.26
C ALA A 141 28.38 3.08 3.93
N VAL A 142 27.80 2.39 4.90
CA VAL A 142 26.69 2.92 5.71
C VAL A 142 27.19 4.15 6.48
N SER A 143 26.43 5.25 6.44
CA SER A 143 26.75 6.50 7.12
C SER A 143 25.63 6.88 8.08
N VAL A 144 25.91 6.81 9.38
CA VAL A 144 24.99 7.20 10.44
C VAL A 144 24.60 8.68 10.32
N ASP A 145 25.51 9.54 9.88
CA ASP A 145 25.23 10.97 9.76
C ASP A 145 24.27 11.27 8.61
N LYS A 146 24.43 10.61 7.45
CA LYS A 146 23.45 10.72 6.36
C LYS A 146 22.06 10.22 6.79
N ASP A 147 22.02 9.17 7.62
CA ASP A 147 20.76 8.64 8.16
C ASP A 147 20.10 9.58 9.16
N LYS A 148 20.90 10.19 10.04
CA LYS A 148 20.43 11.24 10.95
C LYS A 148 19.90 12.45 10.17
N GLN A 149 20.63 12.93 9.17
CA GLN A 149 20.18 14.05 8.33
C GLN A 149 18.85 13.74 7.63
N ALA A 150 18.72 12.56 7.01
CA ALA A 150 17.48 12.11 6.40
C ALA A 150 16.30 12.10 7.39
N ARG A 151 16.54 11.60 8.61
CA ARG A 151 15.54 11.58 9.67
C ARG A 151 15.16 12.98 10.13
N GLN A 152 16.11 13.89 10.29
CA GLN A 152 15.82 15.28 10.68
C GLN A 152 14.98 16.00 9.62
N HIS A 153 15.26 15.76 8.34
CA HIS A 153 14.42 16.26 7.26
C HIS A 153 13.01 15.66 7.29
N ASP A 154 12.86 14.37 7.56
CA ASP A 154 11.53 13.74 7.73
C ASP A 154 10.76 14.33 8.91
N ILE A 155 11.41 14.57 10.05
CA ILE A 155 10.81 15.22 11.22
C ILE A 155 10.35 16.64 10.89
N LYS A 156 11.23 17.43 10.25
CA LYS A 156 10.92 18.81 9.86
C LYS A 156 9.72 18.88 8.93
N ASP A 157 9.70 18.06 7.88
CA ASP A 157 8.59 18.05 6.92
C ASP A 157 7.27 17.61 7.57
N LYS A 158 7.30 16.63 8.48
CA LYS A 158 6.11 16.22 9.25
C LYS A 158 5.60 17.34 10.13
N HIS A 159 6.50 18.06 10.78
CA HIS A 159 6.14 19.22 11.59
C HIS A 159 5.54 20.33 10.74
N GLU A 160 6.17 20.68 9.61
CA GLU A 160 5.64 21.68 8.67
C GLU A 160 4.26 21.28 8.12
N TRP A 161 4.09 20.01 7.74
CA TRP A 161 2.79 19.47 7.33
C TRP A 161 1.74 19.60 8.45
N TRP A 162 2.12 19.31 9.70
CA TRP A 162 1.23 19.43 10.84
C TRP A 162 0.76 20.87 11.05
N LEU A 163 1.69 21.82 11.03
CA LEU A 163 1.38 23.25 11.14
C LEU A 163 0.40 23.69 10.06
N LYS A 164 0.59 23.23 8.82
CA LYS A 164 -0.32 23.51 7.70
C LYS A 164 -1.70 22.88 7.94
N ASN A 165 -1.75 21.62 8.33
CA ASN A 165 -3.01 20.92 8.60
C ASN A 165 -3.81 21.61 9.72
N CYS A 166 -3.16 22.13 10.75
CA CYS A 166 -3.83 22.93 11.77
C CYS A 166 -4.48 24.20 11.21
N LYS A 167 -3.83 24.88 10.26
CA LYS A 167 -4.43 26.03 9.56
C LYS A 167 -5.64 25.60 8.74
N ASP A 168 -5.51 24.53 7.97
CA ASP A 168 -6.58 24.03 7.11
C ASP A 168 -7.83 23.62 7.92
N ILE A 169 -7.63 22.97 9.07
CA ILE A 169 -8.72 22.64 10.01
C ILE A 169 -9.41 23.90 10.54
N CYS A 170 -8.65 24.92 10.96
CA CYS A 170 -9.23 26.15 11.50
C CYS A 170 -9.93 26.98 10.42
N ASN A 171 -9.39 27.04 9.21
CA ASN A 171 -10.05 27.70 8.07
C ASN A 171 -11.37 27.01 7.72
N THR A 172 -11.39 25.67 7.71
CA THR A 172 -12.63 24.90 7.47
C THR A 172 -13.65 25.16 8.58
N SER A 173 -13.20 25.21 9.83
CA SER A 173 -14.07 25.47 10.99
C SER A 173 -14.64 26.89 10.97
N GLN A 174 -13.86 27.89 10.55
CA GLN A 174 -14.31 29.27 10.40
C GLN A 174 -15.39 29.40 9.33
N ILE A 175 -15.22 28.73 8.17
CA ILE A 175 -16.24 28.71 7.12
C ILE A 175 -17.55 28.12 7.65
N GLN A 176 -17.47 26.99 8.35
CA GLN A 176 -18.64 26.34 8.96
C GLN A 176 -19.29 27.20 10.04
N TYR A 177 -18.49 27.94 10.82
CA TYR A 177 -18.99 28.87 11.82
C TYR A 177 -19.77 30.00 11.15
N GLY A 178 -19.18 30.68 10.17
CA GLY A 178 -19.83 31.76 9.43
C GLY A 178 -21.12 31.32 8.72
N GLN A 179 -21.17 30.10 8.18
CA GLN A 179 -22.40 29.53 7.62
C GLN A 179 -23.52 29.35 8.66
N LYS A 180 -23.18 29.09 9.92
CA LYS A 180 -24.15 28.89 11.01
C LYS A 180 -24.58 30.18 11.68
N THR A 181 -23.65 31.13 11.85
CA THR A 181 -23.88 32.35 12.63
C THR A 181 -24.17 33.58 11.76
N GLY A 182 -23.89 33.51 10.46
CA GLY A 182 -23.93 34.67 9.57
C GLY A 182 -22.74 35.62 9.74
N ASN A 183 -21.81 35.36 10.67
CA ASN A 183 -20.64 36.18 10.92
C ASN A 183 -19.38 35.31 11.05
N MET A 184 -18.48 35.38 10.06
CA MET A 184 -17.22 34.61 10.09
C MET A 184 -16.13 35.25 10.97
N TYR A 185 -16.27 36.53 11.32
CA TYR A 185 -15.24 37.30 12.01
C TYR A 185 -15.17 37.04 13.52
N ASP A 186 -16.26 36.51 14.10
CA ASP A 186 -16.31 36.14 15.53
C ASP A 186 -15.69 34.76 15.81
N PHE A 187 -15.20 34.05 14.78
CA PHE A 187 -14.54 32.77 14.97
C PHE A 187 -13.19 32.94 15.67
N ASP A 188 -13.05 32.33 16.85
CA ASP A 188 -11.82 32.33 17.65
C ASP A 188 -10.74 31.43 17.02
N TRP A 189 -10.04 31.99 16.04
CA TRP A 189 -9.02 31.30 15.26
C TRP A 189 -7.81 30.90 16.11
N ASP A 190 -7.38 31.77 17.03
CA ASP A 190 -6.24 31.51 17.91
C ASP A 190 -6.50 30.33 18.86
N ARG A 191 -7.70 30.27 19.44
CA ARG A 191 -8.07 29.11 20.27
C ARG A 191 -8.14 27.83 19.44
N CYS A 192 -8.68 27.88 18.22
CA CYS A 192 -8.67 26.74 17.33
C CYS A 192 -7.25 26.25 17.04
N TYR A 193 -6.37 27.16 16.62
CA TYR A 193 -5.02 26.84 16.20
C TYR A 193 -4.18 26.32 17.36
N ASN A 194 -4.19 27.00 18.51
CA ASN A 194 -3.47 26.57 19.72
C ASN A 194 -3.97 25.21 20.25
N LYS A 195 -5.27 24.95 20.17
CA LYS A 195 -5.83 23.62 20.48
C LYS A 195 -5.30 22.55 19.53
N CYS A 196 -5.13 22.86 18.25
CA CYS A 196 -4.54 21.92 17.29
C CYS A 196 -3.05 21.66 17.60
N LEU A 197 -2.25 22.69 17.83
CA LEU A 197 -0.82 22.56 18.15
C LEU A 197 -0.56 21.74 19.42
N THR A 198 -1.39 21.91 20.45
CA THR A 198 -1.25 21.14 21.70
C THR A 198 -1.54 19.65 21.55
N ASN A 199 -2.22 19.24 20.48
CA ASN A 199 -2.45 17.82 20.16
C ASN A 199 -1.26 17.16 19.44
N GLU A 200 -0.36 17.93 18.82
CA GLU A 200 0.87 17.41 18.21
C GLU A 200 1.77 16.76 19.27
N ARG A 201 1.94 17.46 20.40
CA ARG A 201 2.87 17.12 21.48
C ARG A 201 2.51 15.84 22.25
N LYS A 202 1.34 15.24 21.97
CA LYS A 202 0.81 14.05 22.65
C LYS A 202 0.98 12.76 21.84
N LYS A 203 1.54 12.82 20.63
CA LYS A 203 1.78 11.69 19.72
C LYS A 203 3.28 11.47 19.52
#